data_AF-A0A813FWL4-F1
#
_entry.id   AF-A0A813FWL4-F1
#
_cell.length_a   1.000
_cell.length_b   1.000
_cell.length_c   1.000
_cell.angle_alpha   90.00
_cell.angle_beta   90.00
_cell.angle_gamma   90.00
#
_symmetry.space_group_name_H-M   'P 1'
#
loop_
_entity.id
_entity.type
_entity.pdbx_description
1 polymer ?
#
loop_
_entity_poly.entity_id
_entity_poly.type
_entity_poly.pdbx_seq_one_letter_code
_entity_poly.pdbx_strand_id
1 'polypeptide(L)'
;VGQRLTGYLQSCGLEAEDVPKVAGLLLTAKYLTWGTSVAVAFRFHPLRRIFLSRREALFGAGMATLRPWAQRRRLWLVEALDAAQRRGDANFSKASALIAARRATGATKATNFATSTVLSVRARRRSAAAAAVAAASRNVGKLRMRFHKAVSAAQRQYAAARARYRAAKCQWNFAGWQLLRRQERHRLGIGAAKQQRASRESVRIGWFAWTSARYWQLSDKLEAAAGSNRAWTYLTSRLKIDPKGSALGLAEGTILFKCTFPLHMPLMLLLIVQAFKQRRFA
;
A
#
# COMPACT_ATOMS: atom_id res chain seq x y z
N VAL A 1 43.62 -8.08 -24.47
CA VAL A 1 43.01 -6.73 -24.59
C VAL A 1 43.91 -5.63 -24.00
N GLY A 2 44.64 -5.88 -22.90
CA GLY A 2 45.50 -4.88 -22.24
C GLY A 2 46.54 -4.19 -23.14
N GLN A 3 47.36 -4.95 -23.89
CA GLN A 3 48.49 -4.38 -24.66
C GLN A 3 48.08 -3.32 -25.71
N ARG A 4 46.92 -3.47 -26.35
CA ARG A 4 46.42 -2.48 -27.33
C ARG A 4 45.99 -1.17 -26.65
N LEU A 5 45.43 -1.27 -25.44
CA LEU A 5 45.03 -0.11 -24.65
C LEU A 5 46.27 0.64 -24.16
N THR A 6 47.30 -0.08 -23.70
CA THR A 6 48.56 0.53 -23.26
C THR A 6 49.24 1.28 -24.40
N GLY A 7 49.34 0.67 -25.59
CA GLY A 7 49.91 1.34 -26.78
C GLY A 7 49.12 2.58 -27.19
N TYR A 8 47.79 2.54 -27.11
CA TYR A 8 46.96 3.72 -27.39
C TYR A 8 47.16 4.83 -26.34
N LEU A 9 47.17 4.50 -25.04
CA LEU A 9 47.42 5.46 -23.97
C LEU A 9 48.81 6.11 -24.11
N GLN A 10 49.83 5.32 -24.44
CA GLN A 10 51.17 5.82 -24.71
C GLN A 10 51.20 6.74 -25.94
N SER A 11 50.46 6.39 -27.02
CA SER A 11 50.34 7.26 -28.21
C SER A 11 49.61 8.58 -27.92
N CYS A 12 48.72 8.59 -26.92
CA CYS A 12 48.07 9.80 -26.44
C CYS A 12 48.92 10.59 -25.42
N GLY A 13 50.11 10.08 -25.04
CA GLY A 13 50.98 10.70 -24.05
C GLY A 13 50.45 10.65 -22.61
N LEU A 14 49.55 9.70 -22.32
CA LEU A 14 49.01 9.47 -20.97
C LEU A 14 49.88 8.45 -20.23
N GLU A 15 50.42 8.84 -19.08
CA GLU A 15 51.12 7.94 -18.18
C GLU A 15 50.12 7.07 -17.40
N ALA A 16 50.56 5.90 -16.95
CA ALA A 16 49.70 4.98 -16.20
C ALA A 16 49.13 5.63 -14.92
N GLU A 17 49.84 6.60 -14.35
CA GLU A 17 49.46 7.35 -13.16
C GLU A 17 48.28 8.32 -13.39
N ASP A 18 48.03 8.74 -14.64
CA ASP A 18 46.95 9.66 -14.98
C ASP A 18 45.62 8.95 -15.26
N VAL A 19 45.66 7.64 -15.55
CA VAL A 19 44.47 6.82 -15.78
C VAL A 19 43.42 6.95 -14.66
N PRO A 20 43.76 6.80 -13.36
CA PRO A 20 42.78 6.99 -12.29
C PRO A 20 42.24 8.43 -12.20
N LYS A 21 43.07 9.45 -12.53
CA LYS A 21 42.65 10.86 -12.52
C LYS A 21 41.62 11.12 -13.64
N VAL A 22 41.90 10.63 -14.85
CA VAL A 22 40.99 10.71 -16.00
C VAL A 22 39.70 9.96 -15.72
N ALA A 23 39.78 8.76 -15.16
CA ALA A 23 38.60 7.98 -14.79
C ALA A 23 37.74 8.71 -13.73
N GLY A 24 38.38 9.29 -12.71
CA GLY A 24 37.71 10.08 -11.67
C GLY A 24 37.02 11.33 -12.24
N LEU A 25 37.70 12.07 -13.12
CA LEU A 25 37.10 13.22 -13.82
C LEU A 25 35.93 12.81 -14.70
N LEU A 26 36.07 11.71 -15.44
CA LEU A 26 35.00 11.21 -16.32
C LEU A 26 33.78 10.75 -15.51
N LEU A 27 33.97 10.09 -14.37
CA LEU A 27 32.88 9.74 -13.46
C LEU A 27 32.22 10.98 -12.87
N THR A 28 33.00 11.95 -12.40
CA THR A 28 32.47 13.19 -11.83
C THR A 28 31.66 13.97 -12.87
N ALA A 29 32.21 14.14 -14.07
CA ALA A 29 31.52 14.79 -15.18
C ALA A 29 30.23 14.04 -15.56
N LYS A 30 30.28 12.70 -15.64
CA LYS A 30 29.11 11.86 -15.90
C LYS A 30 27.98 12.11 -14.89
N TYR A 31 28.28 12.10 -13.59
CA TYR A 31 27.25 12.32 -12.56
C TYR A 31 26.77 13.77 -12.53
N LEU A 32 27.63 14.74 -12.84
CA LEU A 32 27.26 16.15 -12.94
C LEU A 32 26.34 16.41 -14.14
N THR A 33 26.62 15.82 -15.30
CA THR A 33 25.73 15.85 -16.47
C THR A 33 24.38 15.18 -16.16
N TRP A 34 24.39 14.04 -15.47
CA TRP A 34 23.14 13.39 -15.07
C TRP A 34 22.35 14.27 -14.10
N GLY A 35 22.99 14.83 -13.07
CA GLY A 35 22.36 15.72 -12.10
C GLY A 35 21.78 16.99 -12.72
N THR A 36 22.51 17.62 -13.65
CA THR A 36 22.00 18.79 -14.41
C THR A 36 20.83 18.42 -15.31
N SER A 37 20.88 17.27 -15.98
CA SER A 37 19.74 16.76 -16.79
C SER A 37 18.49 16.53 -15.92
N VAL A 38 18.67 15.99 -14.72
CA VAL A 38 17.61 15.83 -13.73
C VAL A 38 17.06 17.19 -13.29
N ALA A 39 17.92 18.14 -12.91
CA ALA A 39 17.48 19.49 -12.51
C ALA A 39 16.70 20.20 -13.63
N VAL A 40 17.15 20.11 -14.88
CA VAL A 40 16.45 20.64 -16.05
C VAL A 40 15.08 19.97 -16.22
N ALA A 41 15.02 18.65 -16.07
CA ALA A 41 13.76 17.92 -16.17
C ALA A 41 12.76 18.32 -15.06
N PHE A 42 13.23 18.49 -13.82
CA PHE A 42 12.44 19.01 -12.71
C PHE A 42 11.89 20.43 -12.99
N ARG A 43 12.69 21.29 -13.63
CA ARG A 43 12.31 22.69 -13.88
C ARG A 43 11.35 22.85 -15.06
N PHE A 44 11.59 22.13 -16.15
CA PHE A 44 10.95 22.38 -17.44
C PHE A 44 9.97 21.30 -17.89
N HIS A 45 10.06 20.09 -17.33
CA HIS A 45 9.28 18.91 -17.74
C HIS A 45 9.16 18.76 -19.27
N PRO A 46 10.30 18.71 -20.00
CA PRO A 46 10.30 18.84 -21.45
C PRO A 46 9.58 17.66 -22.14
N LEU A 47 9.77 16.45 -21.62
CA LEU A 47 9.10 15.26 -22.17
C LEU A 47 7.59 15.34 -21.95
N ARG A 48 7.13 15.73 -20.77
CA ARG A 48 5.70 15.97 -20.53
C ARG A 48 5.11 16.96 -21.53
N ARG A 49 5.78 18.07 -21.86
CA ARG A 49 5.30 19.02 -22.87
C ARG A 49 5.21 18.40 -24.26
N ILE A 50 6.23 17.66 -24.67
CA ILE A 50 6.29 17.03 -26.01
C ILE A 50 5.29 15.87 -26.12
N PHE A 51 5.16 15.03 -25.09
CA PHE A 51 4.28 13.87 -25.12
C PHE A 51 2.81 14.20 -24.86
N LEU A 52 2.49 15.17 -23.98
CA LEU A 52 1.10 15.57 -23.77
C LEU A 52 0.52 16.29 -24.97
N SER A 53 1.26 17.22 -25.59
CA SER A 53 0.80 17.90 -26.81
C SER A 53 0.53 16.92 -27.94
N ARG A 54 1.39 15.91 -28.12
CA ARG A 54 1.20 14.88 -29.16
C ARG A 54 0.07 13.91 -28.82
N ARG A 55 -0.13 13.60 -27.54
CA ARG A 55 -1.25 12.77 -27.08
C ARG A 55 -2.58 13.50 -27.29
N GLU A 56 -2.66 14.78 -26.99
CA GLU A 56 -3.85 15.59 -27.28
C GLU A 56 -4.10 15.71 -28.78
N ALA A 57 -3.07 15.82 -29.62
CA ALA A 57 -3.23 15.82 -31.07
C ALA A 57 -3.68 14.45 -31.62
N LEU A 58 -3.02 13.35 -31.22
CA LEU A 58 -3.31 12.00 -31.72
C LEU A 58 -4.63 11.45 -31.18
N PHE A 59 -4.97 11.73 -29.92
CA PHE A 59 -6.23 11.29 -29.32
C PHE A 59 -7.35 12.33 -29.51
N GLY A 60 -7.06 13.62 -29.74
CA GLY A 60 -8.08 14.63 -30.01
C GLY A 60 -8.86 14.34 -31.30
N ALA A 61 -8.16 13.93 -32.36
CA ALA A 61 -8.79 13.58 -33.63
C ALA A 61 -9.49 12.20 -33.61
N GLY A 62 -8.96 11.21 -32.88
CA GLY A 62 -9.48 9.83 -32.88
C GLY A 62 -10.38 9.43 -31.70
N MET A 63 -10.29 10.10 -30.54
CA MET A 63 -11.08 9.77 -29.33
C MET A 63 -12.28 10.70 -29.09
N ALA A 64 -12.49 11.75 -29.89
CA ALA A 64 -13.73 12.52 -29.84
C ALA A 64 -14.98 11.62 -30.00
N THR A 65 -14.84 10.50 -30.72
CA THR A 65 -15.88 9.48 -30.90
C THR A 65 -15.96 8.44 -29.76
N LEU A 66 -14.89 8.22 -28.99
CA LEU A 66 -14.82 7.20 -27.92
C LEU A 66 -15.12 7.77 -26.50
N ARG A 67 -15.11 9.10 -26.34
CA ARG A 67 -15.45 9.79 -25.07
C ARG A 67 -16.82 9.46 -24.47
N PRO A 68 -17.91 9.26 -25.24
CA PRO A 68 -19.24 9.03 -24.65
C PRO A 68 -19.30 7.75 -23.82
N TRP A 69 -18.58 6.70 -24.22
CA TRP A 69 -18.61 5.41 -23.54
C TRP A 69 -17.86 5.46 -22.19
N ALA A 70 -16.69 6.10 -22.16
CA ALA A 70 -15.91 6.26 -20.94
C ALA A 70 -16.61 7.16 -19.91
N GLN A 71 -17.30 8.22 -20.36
CA GLN A 71 -18.14 9.06 -19.50
C GLN A 71 -19.34 8.29 -18.93
N ARG A 72 -20.06 7.53 -19.76
CA ARG A 72 -21.16 6.67 -19.28
C ARG A 72 -20.69 5.66 -18.23
N ARG A 73 -19.52 5.06 -18.43
CA ARG A 73 -18.99 4.07 -17.48
C ARG A 73 -18.55 4.69 -16.15
N ARG A 74 -18.07 5.94 -16.16
CA ARG A 74 -17.79 6.70 -14.93
C ARG A 74 -19.08 7.03 -14.19
N LEU A 75 -20.10 7.53 -14.89
CA LEU A 75 -21.41 7.83 -14.29
C LEU A 75 -22.02 6.59 -13.64
N TRP A 76 -22.00 5.45 -14.34
CA TRP A 76 -22.50 4.18 -13.81
C TRP A 76 -21.76 3.72 -12.54
N LEU A 77 -20.45 3.94 -12.47
CA LEU A 77 -19.65 3.61 -11.28
C LEU A 77 -19.99 4.52 -10.09
N VAL A 78 -20.21 5.81 -10.34
CA VAL A 78 -20.62 6.77 -9.29
C VAL A 78 -22.03 6.43 -8.80
N GLU A 79 -22.97 6.17 -9.69
CA GLU A 79 -24.32 5.75 -9.33
C GLU A 79 -24.34 4.43 -8.54
N ALA A 80 -23.50 3.45 -8.92
CA ALA A 80 -23.39 2.19 -8.21
C ALA A 80 -22.82 2.36 -6.79
N LEU A 81 -21.83 3.25 -6.61
CA LEU A 81 -21.26 3.59 -5.30
C LEU A 81 -22.30 4.29 -4.42
N ASP A 82 -23.01 5.28 -4.95
CA ASP A 82 -24.09 5.97 -4.26
C ASP A 82 -25.21 5.01 -3.85
N ALA A 83 -25.61 4.10 -4.74
CA ALA A 83 -26.63 3.10 -4.45
C ALA A 83 -26.18 2.13 -3.35
N ALA A 84 -24.91 1.74 -3.32
CA ALA A 84 -24.34 0.91 -2.26
C ALA A 84 -24.33 1.64 -0.91
N GLN A 85 -23.97 2.93 -0.90
CA GLN A 85 -23.93 3.75 0.31
C GLN A 85 -25.34 3.93 0.90
N ARG A 86 -26.34 4.25 0.07
CA ARG A 86 -27.76 4.34 0.52
C ARG A 86 -28.28 3.04 1.13
N ARG A 87 -27.86 1.88 0.61
CA ARG A 87 -28.22 0.57 1.21
C ARG A 87 -27.55 0.34 2.56
N GLY A 88 -26.32 0.81 2.74
CA GLY A 88 -25.62 0.77 4.03
C GLY A 88 -26.36 1.55 5.10
N ASP A 89 -26.73 2.78 4.80
CA ASP A 89 -27.42 3.68 5.73
C ASP A 89 -28.81 3.15 6.13
N ALA A 90 -29.56 2.60 5.16
CA ALA A 90 -30.86 1.98 5.42
C ALA A 90 -30.76 0.75 6.35
N ASN A 91 -29.71 -0.06 6.19
CA ASN A 91 -29.49 -1.22 7.06
C ASN A 91 -29.05 -0.81 8.48
N PHE A 92 -28.23 0.25 8.60
CA PHE A 92 -27.83 0.80 9.89
C PHE A 92 -29.03 1.38 10.66
N SER A 93 -29.91 2.11 9.98
CA SER A 93 -31.15 2.64 10.55
C SER A 93 -32.10 1.53 11.06
N LYS A 94 -32.26 0.43 10.31
CA LYS A 94 -33.05 -0.72 10.76
C LYS A 94 -32.45 -1.40 11.99
N ALA A 95 -31.13 -1.55 12.04
CA ALA A 95 -30.44 -2.15 13.17
C ALA A 95 -30.58 -1.30 14.44
N SER A 96 -30.45 0.03 14.34
CA SER A 96 -30.62 0.94 15.48
C SER A 96 -32.06 0.95 15.99
N ALA A 97 -33.06 0.94 15.10
CA ALA A 97 -34.47 0.82 15.47
C ALA A 97 -34.77 -0.49 16.23
N LEU A 98 -34.18 -1.61 15.82
CA LEU A 98 -34.36 -2.90 16.47
C LEU A 98 -33.71 -2.95 17.87
N ILE A 99 -32.54 -2.33 18.04
CA ILE A 99 -31.88 -2.18 19.36
C ILE A 99 -32.73 -1.31 20.29
N ALA A 100 -33.29 -0.21 19.79
CA ALA A 100 -34.18 0.65 20.56
C ALA A 100 -35.44 -0.11 21.03
N ALA A 101 -36.07 -0.89 20.15
CA ALA A 101 -37.23 -1.73 20.49
C ALA A 101 -36.92 -2.80 21.56
N ARG A 102 -35.72 -3.40 21.52
CA ARG A 102 -35.27 -4.37 22.54
C ARG A 102 -35.01 -3.74 23.91
N ARG A 103 -34.55 -2.49 23.97
CA ARG A 103 -34.35 -1.78 25.25
C ARG A 103 -35.67 -1.43 25.92
N ALA A 104 -36.67 -1.01 25.15
CA ALA A 104 -38.01 -0.73 25.67
C ALA A 104 -38.69 -1.96 26.28
N THR A 105 -38.47 -3.15 25.69
CA THR A 105 -39.07 -4.42 26.17
C THR A 105 -38.30 -5.07 27.33
N GLY A 106 -37.02 -4.74 27.55
CA GLY A 106 -36.23 -5.26 28.67
C GLY A 106 -36.47 -4.55 30.01
N ALA A 107 -36.84 -3.26 29.97
CA ALA A 107 -37.05 -2.46 31.18
C ALA A 107 -38.30 -2.86 31.99
N THR A 108 -39.32 -3.44 31.33
CA THR A 108 -40.59 -3.80 31.96
C THR A 108 -40.56 -5.12 32.74
N LYS A 109 -39.53 -5.96 32.56
CA LYS A 109 -39.39 -7.24 33.28
C LYS A 109 -38.59 -7.17 34.58
N ALA A 110 -37.84 -6.10 34.80
CA ALA A 110 -36.96 -5.97 35.98
C ALA A 110 -37.68 -5.43 37.24
N THR A 111 -38.87 -4.85 37.10
CA THR A 111 -39.60 -4.21 38.21
C THR A 111 -40.52 -5.15 38.99
N ASN A 112 -40.75 -6.38 38.53
CA ASN A 112 -41.73 -7.30 39.14
C ASN A 112 -41.13 -8.35 40.10
N PHE A 113 -39.82 -8.26 40.43
CA PHE A 113 -39.15 -9.28 41.25
C PHE A 113 -38.66 -8.77 42.63
N ALA A 114 -38.92 -7.51 42.99
CA ALA A 114 -38.36 -6.88 44.18
C ALA A 114 -39.35 -6.75 45.37
N THR A 115 -40.39 -7.59 45.44
CA THR A 115 -41.42 -7.44 46.49
C THR A 115 -41.94 -8.77 47.04
N SER A 116 -41.06 -9.64 47.53
CA SER A 116 -41.49 -10.64 48.53
C SER A 116 -40.30 -11.23 49.28
N THR A 117 -39.95 -10.68 50.44
CA THR A 117 -39.68 -11.45 51.67
C THR A 117 -39.28 -10.51 52.80
N VAL A 118 -40.24 -10.25 53.68
CA VAL A 118 -40.04 -9.56 54.95
C VAL A 118 -40.68 -10.43 56.03
N LEU A 119 -39.89 -10.68 57.09
CA LEU A 119 -40.25 -11.06 58.46
C LEU A 119 -40.84 -12.46 58.75
N SER A 120 -40.07 -13.26 59.51
CA SER A 120 -40.44 -13.67 60.88
C SER A 120 -39.32 -14.53 61.50
N VAL A 121 -39.42 -14.79 62.82
CA VAL A 121 -38.60 -15.72 63.62
C VAL A 121 -37.37 -15.11 64.33
N ARG A 122 -37.63 -14.33 65.40
CA ARG A 122 -36.60 -13.87 66.35
C ARG A 122 -36.71 -14.42 67.79
N ALA A 123 -37.67 -15.29 68.12
CA ALA A 123 -37.91 -15.70 69.53
C ALA A 123 -37.71 -17.20 69.90
N ARG A 124 -37.07 -18.02 69.06
CA ARG A 124 -36.71 -19.44 69.37
C ARG A 124 -35.20 -19.73 69.38
N ARG A 125 -34.38 -18.69 69.59
CA ARG A 125 -33.00 -18.63 69.07
C ARG A 125 -31.85 -18.94 70.03
N ARG A 126 -32.05 -19.56 71.20
CA ARG A 126 -30.90 -19.83 72.11
C ARG A 126 -30.64 -21.30 72.46
N SER A 127 -31.65 -22.15 72.69
CA SER A 127 -31.44 -23.60 72.88
C SER A 127 -31.48 -24.40 71.56
N ALA A 128 -32.28 -23.97 70.58
CA ALA A 128 -32.20 -24.50 69.22
C ALA A 128 -30.96 -24.00 68.46
N ALA A 129 -30.30 -22.93 68.93
CA ALA A 129 -29.13 -22.38 68.24
C ALA A 129 -27.90 -23.28 68.36
N ALA A 130 -27.67 -23.98 69.48
CA ALA A 130 -26.53 -24.88 69.60
C ALA A 130 -26.69 -26.14 68.71
N ALA A 131 -27.88 -26.75 68.74
CA ALA A 131 -28.22 -27.88 67.85
C ALA A 131 -28.29 -27.46 66.37
N ALA A 132 -28.83 -26.28 66.07
CA ALA A 132 -28.84 -25.72 64.73
C ALA A 132 -27.45 -25.32 64.24
N VAL A 133 -26.54 -24.87 65.10
CA VAL A 133 -25.14 -24.57 64.73
C VAL A 133 -24.38 -25.87 64.43
N ALA A 134 -24.60 -26.94 65.20
CA ALA A 134 -24.02 -28.26 64.92
C ALA A 134 -24.64 -28.97 63.69
N ALA A 135 -25.93 -28.74 63.41
CA ALA A 135 -26.57 -29.19 62.16
C ALA A 135 -26.18 -28.32 60.95
N ALA A 136 -26.00 -27.01 61.16
CA ALA A 136 -25.54 -26.07 60.15
C ALA A 136 -24.09 -26.37 59.73
N SER A 137 -23.20 -26.70 60.66
CA SER A 137 -21.81 -27.04 60.33
C SER A 137 -21.71 -28.30 59.45
N ARG A 138 -22.55 -29.32 59.70
CA ARG A 138 -22.66 -30.51 58.81
C ARG A 138 -23.20 -30.18 57.42
N ASN A 139 -24.11 -29.20 57.32
CA ASN A 139 -24.64 -28.74 56.04
C ASN A 139 -23.67 -27.83 55.27
N VAL A 140 -22.84 -27.04 55.97
CA VAL A 140 -21.81 -26.19 55.36
C VAL A 140 -20.78 -27.03 54.58
N GLY A 141 -20.38 -28.19 55.09
CA GLY A 141 -19.49 -29.11 54.37
C GLY A 141 -20.10 -29.61 53.05
N LYS A 142 -21.37 -30.04 53.07
CA LYS A 142 -22.11 -30.48 51.87
C LYS A 142 -22.32 -29.33 50.87
N LEU A 143 -22.65 -28.14 51.35
CA LEU A 143 -22.80 -26.93 50.54
C LEU A 143 -21.49 -26.54 49.86
N ARG A 144 -20.36 -26.58 50.58
CA ARG A 144 -19.03 -26.31 50.01
C ARG A 144 -18.66 -27.29 48.91
N MET A 145 -18.95 -28.58 49.09
CA MET A 145 -18.75 -29.59 48.03
C MET A 145 -19.65 -29.35 46.81
N ARG A 146 -20.94 -29.03 47.03
CA ARG A 146 -21.86 -28.69 45.93
C ARG A 146 -21.43 -27.43 45.18
N PHE A 147 -20.99 -26.41 45.90
CA PHE A 147 -20.46 -25.19 45.32
C PHE A 147 -19.20 -25.46 44.50
N HIS A 148 -18.25 -26.23 45.01
CA HIS A 148 -17.04 -26.60 44.26
C HIS A 148 -17.36 -27.43 43.01
N LYS A 149 -18.33 -28.35 43.08
CA LYS A 149 -18.84 -29.09 41.91
C LYS A 149 -19.51 -28.16 40.89
N ALA A 150 -20.30 -27.20 41.34
CA ALA A 150 -20.94 -26.21 40.47
C ALA A 150 -19.91 -25.29 39.80
N VAL A 151 -18.92 -24.78 40.54
CA VAL A 151 -17.84 -23.94 40.03
C VAL A 151 -16.99 -24.71 39.01
N SER A 152 -16.58 -25.94 39.31
CA SER A 152 -15.82 -26.77 38.35
C SER A 152 -16.64 -27.17 37.12
N ALA A 153 -17.96 -27.34 37.24
CA ALA A 153 -18.84 -27.53 36.08
C ALA A 153 -18.95 -26.26 35.22
N ALA A 154 -19.13 -25.10 35.84
CA ALA A 154 -19.16 -23.80 35.15
C ALA A 154 -17.83 -23.49 34.46
N GLN A 155 -16.70 -23.79 35.11
CA GLN A 155 -15.36 -23.61 34.54
C GLN A 155 -15.13 -24.52 33.32
N ARG A 156 -15.62 -25.77 33.35
CA ARG A 156 -15.60 -26.68 32.19
C ARG A 156 -16.46 -26.16 31.05
N GLN A 157 -17.66 -25.64 31.33
CA GLN A 157 -18.53 -25.04 30.31
C GLN A 157 -17.89 -23.79 29.69
N TYR A 158 -17.28 -22.93 30.50
CA TYR A 158 -16.56 -21.75 30.01
C TYR A 158 -15.35 -22.13 29.14
N ALA A 159 -14.56 -23.13 29.57
CA ALA A 159 -13.44 -23.64 28.78
C ALA A 159 -13.91 -24.21 27.42
N ALA A 160 -15.01 -24.98 27.41
CA ALA A 160 -15.60 -25.50 26.19
C ALA A 160 -16.12 -24.39 25.27
N ALA A 161 -16.81 -23.37 25.82
CA ALA A 161 -17.27 -22.22 25.05
C ALA A 161 -16.11 -21.43 24.43
N ARG A 162 -15.02 -21.23 25.19
CA ARG A 162 -13.82 -20.55 24.72
C ARG A 162 -13.11 -21.34 23.61
N ALA A 163 -13.09 -22.67 23.70
CA ALA A 163 -12.55 -23.53 22.64
C ALA A 163 -13.37 -23.41 21.34
N ARG A 164 -14.71 -23.45 21.43
CA ARG A 164 -15.61 -23.26 20.27
C ARG A 164 -15.42 -21.90 19.62
N TYR A 165 -15.28 -20.84 20.41
CA TYR A 165 -15.01 -19.50 19.89
C TYR A 165 -13.68 -19.43 19.13
N ARG A 166 -12.61 -20.02 19.67
CA ARG A 166 -11.31 -20.07 18.99
C ARG A 166 -11.39 -20.83 17.66
N ALA A 167 -12.06 -21.98 17.64
CA ALA A 167 -12.26 -22.76 16.42
C ALA A 167 -13.03 -21.96 15.35
N ALA A 168 -14.13 -21.30 15.74
CA ALA A 168 -14.91 -20.45 14.85
C ALA A 168 -14.08 -19.27 14.31
N LYS A 169 -13.26 -18.63 15.16
CA LYS A 169 -12.38 -17.53 14.75
C LYS A 169 -11.33 -17.99 13.75
N CYS A 170 -10.73 -19.17 13.94
CA CYS A 170 -9.79 -19.74 12.99
C CYS A 170 -10.45 -20.04 11.63
N GLN A 171 -11.65 -20.62 11.63
CA GLN A 171 -12.42 -20.87 10.40
C GLN A 171 -12.75 -19.57 9.67
N TRP A 172 -13.20 -18.55 10.39
CA TRP A 172 -13.52 -17.25 9.81
C TRP A 172 -12.29 -16.58 9.17
N ASN A 173 -11.15 -16.59 9.86
CA ASN A 173 -9.90 -16.09 9.32
C ASN A 173 -9.51 -16.83 8.03
N PHE A 174 -9.57 -18.17 8.04
CA PHE A 174 -9.22 -18.98 6.87
C PHE A 174 -10.16 -18.71 5.68
N ALA A 175 -11.46 -18.59 5.92
CA ALA A 175 -12.43 -18.21 4.89
C ALA A 175 -12.14 -16.81 4.32
N GLY A 176 -11.78 -15.83 5.18
CA GLY A 176 -11.36 -14.50 4.75
C GLY A 176 -10.12 -14.53 3.87
N TRP A 177 -9.09 -15.30 4.26
CA TRP A 177 -7.88 -15.50 3.45
C TRP A 177 -8.16 -16.15 2.11
N GLN A 178 -9.05 -17.15 2.05
CA GLN A 178 -9.44 -17.77 0.78
C GLN A 178 -10.15 -16.77 -0.15
N LEU A 179 -11.00 -15.92 0.41
CA LEU A 179 -11.73 -14.91 -0.36
C LEU A 179 -10.78 -13.83 -0.92
N LEU A 180 -9.80 -13.39 -0.12
CA LEU A 180 -8.73 -12.50 -0.56
C LEU A 180 -7.90 -13.12 -1.68
N ARG A 181 -7.47 -14.39 -1.55
CA ARG A 181 -6.74 -15.09 -2.62
C ARG A 181 -7.57 -15.25 -3.88
N ARG A 182 -8.88 -15.50 -3.78
CA ARG A 182 -9.77 -15.55 -4.96
C ARG A 182 -9.85 -14.19 -5.63
N GLN A 183 -10.02 -13.11 -4.87
CA GLN A 183 -10.01 -11.75 -5.42
C GLN A 183 -8.67 -11.42 -6.10
N GLU A 184 -7.56 -11.82 -5.49
CA GLU A 184 -6.23 -11.58 -6.04
C GLU A 184 -6.00 -12.37 -7.32
N ARG A 185 -6.41 -13.65 -7.38
CA ARG A 185 -6.40 -14.43 -8.63
C ARG A 185 -7.30 -13.81 -9.70
N HIS A 186 -8.48 -13.30 -9.34
CA HIS A 186 -9.33 -12.59 -10.29
C HIS A 186 -8.69 -11.29 -10.79
N ARG A 187 -8.06 -10.50 -9.90
CA ARG A 187 -7.31 -9.29 -10.30
C ARG A 187 -6.14 -9.63 -11.22
N LEU A 188 -5.37 -10.66 -10.90
CA LEU A 188 -4.24 -11.11 -11.71
C LEU A 188 -4.70 -11.72 -13.05
N GLY A 189 -5.77 -12.51 -13.06
CA GLY A 189 -6.33 -13.12 -14.27
C GLY A 189 -6.96 -12.10 -15.23
N ILE A 190 -7.70 -11.12 -14.69
CA ILE A 190 -8.22 -9.99 -15.48
C ILE A 190 -7.06 -9.13 -16.00
N GLY A 191 -6.01 -8.93 -15.18
CA GLY A 191 -4.79 -8.23 -15.59
C GLY A 191 -4.09 -8.94 -16.75
N ALA A 192 -3.86 -10.25 -16.64
CA ALA A 192 -3.18 -11.04 -17.66
C ALA A 192 -3.97 -11.11 -18.98
N ALA A 193 -5.29 -11.33 -18.92
CA ALA A 193 -6.14 -11.35 -20.11
C ALA A 193 -6.20 -9.98 -20.81
N LYS A 194 -6.28 -8.90 -20.03
CA LYS A 194 -6.25 -7.53 -20.56
C LYS A 194 -4.88 -7.17 -21.14
N GLN A 195 -3.81 -7.65 -20.51
CA GLN A 195 -2.44 -7.46 -20.99
C GLN A 195 -2.17 -8.24 -22.28
N GLN A 196 -2.68 -9.47 -22.42
CA GLN A 196 -2.61 -10.23 -23.67
C GLN A 196 -3.40 -9.57 -24.81
N ARG A 197 -4.61 -9.04 -24.54
CA ARG A 197 -5.37 -8.28 -25.54
C ARG A 197 -4.64 -7.01 -25.96
N ALA A 198 -4.10 -6.25 -24.99
CA ALA A 198 -3.30 -5.07 -25.26
C ALA A 198 -2.01 -5.41 -26.04
N SER A 199 -1.41 -6.59 -25.81
CA SER A 199 -0.24 -7.07 -26.55
C SER A 199 -0.59 -7.40 -28.01
N ARG A 200 -1.77 -7.97 -28.27
CA ARG A 200 -2.24 -8.22 -29.65
C ARG A 200 -2.57 -6.94 -30.40
N GLU A 201 -3.18 -5.96 -29.74
CA GLU A 201 -3.37 -4.62 -30.32
C GLU A 201 -2.04 -3.87 -30.51
N SER A 202 -1.02 -4.15 -29.68
CA SER A 202 0.28 -3.49 -29.78
C SER A 202 1.06 -3.79 -31.06
N VAL A 203 0.68 -4.83 -31.82
CA VAL A 203 1.30 -5.15 -33.11
C VAL A 203 1.04 -4.06 -34.18
N ARG A 204 0.01 -3.20 -34.00
CA ARG A 204 -0.24 -2.03 -34.85
C ARG A 204 0.14 -0.70 -34.20
N ILE A 205 0.56 -0.72 -32.95
CA ILE A 205 0.93 0.48 -32.21
C ILE A 205 2.37 0.81 -32.58
N GLY A 206 2.57 1.86 -33.38
CA GLY A 206 3.91 2.31 -33.79
C GLY A 206 4.84 2.48 -32.57
N TRP A 207 6.15 2.30 -32.79
CA TRP A 207 7.18 2.28 -31.74
C TRP A 207 7.04 3.41 -30.70
N PHE A 208 6.59 4.61 -31.09
CA PHE A 208 6.27 5.73 -30.20
C PHE A 208 5.19 5.44 -29.14
N ALA A 209 4.12 4.77 -29.51
CA ALA A 209 3.05 4.48 -28.58
C ALA A 209 3.43 3.30 -27.65
N TRP A 210 4.30 2.39 -28.11
CA TRP A 210 4.96 1.41 -27.23
C TRP A 210 5.90 2.08 -26.21
N THR A 211 6.78 2.99 -26.65
CA THR A 211 7.71 3.68 -25.73
C THR A 211 6.98 4.57 -24.74
N SER A 212 5.93 5.29 -25.16
CA SER A 212 5.12 6.09 -24.24
C SER A 212 4.38 5.24 -23.22
N ALA A 213 3.80 4.09 -23.61
CA ALA A 213 3.18 3.17 -22.67
C ALA A 213 4.20 2.64 -21.65
N ARG A 214 5.42 2.35 -22.09
CA ARG A 214 6.49 1.88 -21.20
C ARG A 214 7.02 2.97 -20.28
N TYR A 215 7.08 4.21 -20.76
CA TYR A 215 7.39 5.39 -19.96
C TYR A 215 6.40 5.57 -18.81
N TRP A 216 5.08 5.52 -19.09
CA TRP A 216 4.06 5.63 -18.04
C TRP A 216 4.16 4.51 -17.01
N GLN A 217 4.37 3.26 -17.45
CA GLN A 217 4.56 2.12 -16.53
C GLN A 217 5.79 2.28 -15.63
N LEU A 218 6.90 2.83 -16.15
CA LEU A 218 8.08 3.12 -15.35
C LEU A 218 7.81 4.26 -14.35
N SER A 219 7.08 5.29 -14.77
CA SER A 219 6.67 6.38 -13.89
C SER A 219 5.82 5.88 -12.73
N ASP A 220 4.81 5.02 -13.00
CA ASP A 220 3.94 4.47 -11.95
C ASP A 220 4.73 3.60 -10.95
N LYS A 221 5.72 2.83 -11.45
CA LYS A 221 6.60 2.02 -10.59
C LYS A 221 7.53 2.88 -9.74
N LEU A 222 8.09 3.94 -10.31
CA LEU A 222 8.93 4.88 -9.57
C LEU A 222 8.12 5.64 -8.53
N GLU A 223 6.87 6.02 -8.84
CA GLU A 223 5.95 6.62 -7.88
C GLU A 223 5.65 5.66 -6.71
N ALA A 224 5.36 4.39 -7.00
CA ALA A 224 5.16 3.38 -5.97
C ALA A 224 6.43 3.13 -5.13
N ALA A 225 7.60 3.05 -5.76
CA ALA A 225 8.88 2.88 -5.07
C ALA A 225 9.21 4.10 -4.19
N ALA A 226 8.99 5.32 -4.71
CA ALA A 226 9.15 6.58 -4.00
C ALA A 226 8.26 6.66 -2.76
N GLY A 227 6.98 6.26 -2.88
CA GLY A 227 6.05 6.22 -1.75
C GLY A 227 6.42 5.18 -0.68
N SER A 228 7.07 4.08 -1.07
CA SER A 228 7.52 3.05 -0.13
C SER A 228 8.80 3.41 0.64
N ASN A 229 9.61 4.35 0.12
CA ASN A 229 10.91 4.67 0.68
C ASN A 229 10.83 5.90 1.62
N ARG A 230 11.08 5.67 2.91
CA ARG A 230 11.10 6.74 3.93
C ARG A 230 12.14 7.82 3.66
N ALA A 231 13.30 7.45 3.13
CA ALA A 231 14.35 8.42 2.78
C ALA A 231 13.88 9.36 1.67
N TRP A 232 13.15 8.83 0.69
CA TRP A 232 12.57 9.62 -0.38
C TRP A 232 11.45 10.54 0.13
N THR A 233 10.57 10.01 0.98
CA THR A 233 9.51 10.80 1.62
C THR A 233 10.10 11.94 2.43
N TYR A 234 11.15 11.67 3.22
CA TYR A 234 11.87 12.69 3.98
C TYR A 234 12.47 13.77 3.06
N LEU A 235 13.17 13.38 2.00
CA LEU A 235 13.77 14.31 1.04
C LEU A 235 12.71 15.20 0.36
N THR A 236 11.62 14.60 -0.13
CA THR A 236 10.53 15.34 -0.78
C THR A 236 9.82 16.28 0.20
N SER A 237 9.62 15.86 1.45
CA SER A 237 9.03 16.69 2.50
C SER A 237 9.88 17.92 2.83
N ARG A 238 11.21 17.75 2.92
CA ARG A 238 12.15 18.85 3.19
C ARG A 238 12.22 19.85 2.04
N LEU A 239 12.10 19.38 0.79
CA LEU A 239 12.14 20.22 -0.40
C LEU A 239 10.76 20.80 -0.78
N LYS A 240 9.68 20.42 -0.08
CA LYS A 240 8.28 20.76 -0.41
C LYS A 240 7.91 20.43 -1.87
N ILE A 241 8.50 19.38 -2.43
CA ILE A 241 8.25 18.94 -3.81
C ILE A 241 7.19 17.84 -3.77
N ASP A 242 6.20 17.92 -4.66
CA ASP A 242 5.23 16.84 -4.85
C ASP A 242 5.97 15.53 -5.18
N PRO A 243 5.82 14.45 -4.38
CA PRO A 243 6.51 13.19 -4.62
C PRO A 243 6.26 12.64 -6.03
N LYS A 244 5.05 12.86 -6.58
CA LYS A 244 4.71 12.43 -7.94
C LYS A 244 5.46 13.23 -8.99
N GLY A 245 5.49 14.55 -8.85
CA GLY A 245 6.30 15.43 -9.70
C GLY A 245 7.78 15.09 -9.65
N SER A 246 8.28 14.65 -8.49
CA SER A 246 9.68 14.30 -8.31
C SER A 246 10.11 13.00 -8.99
N ALA A 247 9.28 11.96 -8.88
CA ALA A 247 9.53 10.69 -9.57
C ALA A 247 9.53 10.89 -11.09
N LEU A 248 8.59 11.73 -11.58
CA LEU A 248 8.49 12.08 -12.99
C LEU A 248 9.73 12.86 -13.47
N GLY A 249 10.13 13.91 -12.75
CA GLY A 249 11.31 14.71 -13.09
C GLY A 249 12.59 13.88 -13.14
N LEU A 250 12.76 12.95 -12.20
CA LEU A 250 13.91 12.04 -12.17
C LEU A 250 13.89 11.05 -13.36
N ALA A 251 12.73 10.51 -13.70
CA ALA A 251 12.56 9.64 -14.86
C ALA A 251 12.86 10.39 -16.18
N GLU A 252 12.31 11.59 -16.33
CA GLU A 252 12.55 12.46 -17.49
C GLU A 252 14.02 12.84 -17.62
N GLY A 253 14.66 13.25 -16.52
CA GLY A 253 16.07 13.60 -16.49
C GLY A 253 16.98 12.44 -16.84
N THR A 254 16.64 11.23 -16.39
CA THR A 254 17.40 10.02 -16.72
C THR A 254 17.25 9.65 -18.19
N ILE A 255 16.07 9.84 -18.79
CA ILE A 255 15.85 9.62 -20.22
C ILE A 255 16.62 10.65 -21.05
N LEU A 256 16.53 11.94 -20.69
CA LEU A 256 17.30 13.00 -21.35
C LEU A 256 18.79 12.70 -21.30
N PHE A 257 19.32 12.35 -20.13
CA PHE A 257 20.72 11.96 -19.97
C PHE A 257 21.09 10.78 -20.88
N LYS A 258 20.25 9.74 -20.97
CA LYS A 258 20.50 8.61 -21.86
C LYS A 258 20.47 9.00 -23.34
N CYS A 259 19.58 9.92 -23.73
CA CYS A 259 19.51 10.42 -25.10
C CYS A 259 20.69 11.32 -25.45
N THR A 260 21.21 12.11 -24.51
CA THR A 260 22.37 12.99 -24.74
C THR A 260 23.71 12.27 -24.55
N PHE A 261 23.75 11.12 -23.87
CA PHE A 261 24.97 10.39 -23.56
C PHE A 261 25.85 10.06 -24.78
N PRO A 262 25.32 9.58 -25.93
CA PRO A 262 26.16 9.28 -27.11
C PRO A 262 26.87 10.51 -27.68
N LEU A 263 26.30 11.70 -27.51
CA LEU A 263 26.89 12.95 -27.95
C LEU A 263 27.86 13.52 -26.89
N HIS A 264 27.47 13.48 -25.61
CA HIS A 264 28.28 14.06 -24.54
C HIS A 264 29.52 13.25 -24.18
N MET A 265 29.47 11.92 -24.28
CA MET A 265 30.59 11.09 -23.85
C MET A 265 31.86 11.31 -24.70
N PRO A 266 31.80 11.31 -26.05
CA PRO A 266 32.96 11.65 -26.88
C PRO A 266 33.46 13.08 -26.65
N LEU A 267 32.54 14.06 -26.52
CA LEU A 267 32.91 15.45 -26.27
C LEU A 267 33.63 15.63 -24.94
N MET A 268 33.14 15.01 -23.87
CA MET A 268 33.81 15.05 -22.56
C MET A 268 35.18 14.38 -22.61
N LEU A 269 35.30 13.25 -23.30
CA LEU A 269 36.59 12.57 -23.46
C LEU A 269 37.59 13.46 -24.21
N LEU A 270 37.17 14.10 -25.30
CA LEU A 270 38.00 15.04 -26.06
C LEU A 270 38.44 16.24 -25.21
N LEU A 271 37.53 16.84 -24.43
CA LEU A 271 37.85 17.94 -23.54
C LEU A 271 38.86 17.53 -22.46
N ILE A 272 38.72 16.34 -21.87
CA ILE A 272 39.67 15.84 -20.88
C ILE A 272 41.04 15.63 -21.53
N VAL A 273 41.11 14.98 -22.69
CA VAL A 273 42.38 14.78 -23.41
C VAL A 273 43.05 16.11 -23.76
N GLN A 274 42.28 17.09 -24.23
CA GLN A 274 42.81 18.44 -24.52
C GLN A 274 43.31 19.14 -23.26
N ALA A 275 42.60 19.04 -22.13
CA ALA A 275 43.00 19.65 -20.87
C ALA A 275 44.33 19.07 -20.34
N PHE A 276 44.52 17.75 -20.43
CA PHE A 276 45.79 17.12 -20.06
C PHE A 276 46.92 17.48 -21.02
N LYS A 277 46.62 17.55 -22.33
CA LYS A 277 47.59 18.01 -23.33
C LYS A 277 48.08 19.43 -23.02
N GLN A 278 47.18 20.36 -22.68
CA GLN A 278 47.54 21.73 -22.33
C GLN A 278 48.41 21.82 -21.07
N ARG A 279 48.07 21.07 -20.01
CA ARG A 279 48.84 21.08 -18.74
C ARG A 279 50.26 20.54 -18.88
N ARG A 280 50.56 19.74 -19.89
CA ARG A 280 51.90 19.20 -20.12
C ARG A 280 52.83 20.20 -20.81
N PHE A 281 52.26 21.15 -21.57
CA PHE A 281 53.03 22.17 -22.30
C PHE A 281 53.10 23.53 -21.57
N ALA A 282 52.36 23.68 -20.48
CA ALA A 282 52.42 24.83 -19.58
C ALA A 282 53.37 24.52 -18.41
#